data_AF-A0A0D6MAJ8-F1
#
_entry.id   AF-A0A0D6MAJ8-F1
#
_cell.length_a   1.000
_cell.length_b   1.000
_cell.length_c   1.000
_cell.angle_alpha   90.00
_cell.angle_beta   90.00
_cell.angle_gamma   90.00
#
_symmetry.space_group_name_H-M   'P 1'
#
loop_
_entity.id
_entity.type
_entity.pdbx_description
1 polymer ?
#
loop_
_entity_poly.entity_id
_entity_poly.type
_entity_poly.pdbx_seq_one_letter_code
_entity_poly.pdbx_strand_id
1 'polypeptide(L)'
;MLNSLFIVNTSGDVVLEKHWKSVIHRSICDYFFDAQKKYFDECSDTSIKENCVMVFELLDEMLDNGYPLVTELNILQDLIKPPNFLRNIANQVTGRTNHSETLPTGQLSNIPWRRQGVKYTNNEAYFDVIEEIDAIIDKQGSTVFAEIQGYNERVLSFVPPDGNFRLLSYHIATQNMVAIPIYVRHCIVLKGGTGSRIEMTVGPKQSMGKILEDVVVEMSMPKAVLNCNLVPSQGKCTFDPTSHLLQWTIGKIELGKPPNIKGTVSVSGTTTIETPPISLRFRINQLAVSGLKVNRLDMYGEKYKPFKGVKYITKAGKFQVRT
;
A
#
# COMPACT_ATOMS: atom_id res chain seq x y z
N MET A 1 20.21 -15.92 7.37
CA MET A 1 21.42 -16.62 6.92
C MET A 1 21.52 -16.46 5.40
N LEU A 2 22.51 -15.67 5.00
CA LEU A 2 22.90 -15.26 3.64
C LEU A 2 24.44 -15.10 3.63
N ASN A 3 25.10 -15.44 2.53
CA ASN A 3 26.55 -15.19 2.36
C ASN A 3 26.82 -14.10 1.32
N SER A 4 25.82 -13.82 0.48
CA SER A 4 25.87 -12.85 -0.61
C SER A 4 24.52 -12.16 -0.72
N LEU A 5 24.52 -10.89 -1.13
CA LEU A 5 23.35 -10.13 -1.55
C LEU A 5 23.58 -9.71 -3.01
N PHE A 6 22.55 -9.91 -3.84
CA PHE A 6 22.54 -9.46 -5.23
C PHE A 6 21.34 -8.55 -5.42
N ILE A 7 21.57 -7.38 -6.01
CA ILE A 7 20.53 -6.51 -6.56
C ILE A 7 20.48 -6.80 -8.05
N VAL A 8 19.33 -7.24 -8.55
CA VAL A 8 19.11 -7.57 -9.96
C VAL A 8 18.09 -6.63 -10.59
N ASN A 9 18.26 -6.30 -11.86
CA ASN A 9 17.29 -5.53 -12.62
C ASN A 9 16.13 -6.42 -13.12
N THR A 10 15.13 -5.83 -13.76
CA THR A 10 13.97 -6.55 -14.34
C THR A 10 14.33 -7.47 -15.51
N SER A 11 15.52 -7.33 -16.10
CA SER A 11 16.05 -8.20 -17.17
C SER A 11 16.79 -9.43 -16.62
N GLY A 12 17.11 -9.45 -15.32
CA GLY A 12 17.88 -10.49 -14.66
C GLY A 12 19.39 -10.21 -14.52
N ASP A 13 19.87 -9.04 -14.97
CA ASP A 13 21.28 -8.65 -14.82
C ASP A 13 21.59 -8.24 -13.38
N VAL A 14 22.77 -8.61 -12.88
CA VAL A 14 23.27 -8.15 -11.58
C VAL A 14 23.72 -6.70 -11.67
N VAL A 15 23.07 -5.84 -10.88
CA VAL A 15 23.36 -4.40 -10.75
C VAL A 15 24.41 -4.14 -9.67
N LEU A 16 24.32 -4.89 -8.57
CA LEU A 16 25.26 -4.84 -7.45
C LEU A 16 25.33 -6.20 -6.78
N GLU A 17 26.54 -6.61 -6.41
CA GLU A 17 26.79 -7.78 -5.57
C GLU A 17 27.61 -7.38 -4.34
N LYS A 18 27.25 -7.96 -3.18
CA LYS A 18 27.99 -7.85 -1.94
C LYS A 18 28.19 -9.24 -1.37
N HIS A 19 29.44 -9.61 -1.12
CA HIS A 19 29.80 -10.88 -0.48
C HIS A 19 30.31 -10.64 0.92
N TRP A 20 29.89 -11.48 1.87
CA TRP A 20 30.36 -11.44 3.25
C TRP A 20 31.20 -12.69 3.58
N LYS A 21 32.19 -12.50 4.45
CA LYS A 21 33.07 -13.59 4.93
C LYS A 21 32.35 -14.53 5.92
N SER A 22 31.31 -14.03 6.58
CA SER A 22 30.48 -14.74 7.55
C SER A 22 29.02 -14.76 7.11
N VAL A 23 28.22 -15.64 7.72
CA VAL A 23 26.81 -15.83 7.37
C VAL A 23 25.94 -14.78 8.07
N ILE A 24 25.23 -13.96 7.31
CA ILE A 24 24.45 -12.81 7.78
C ILE A 24 22.97 -13.17 8.04
N HIS A 25 22.33 -12.59 9.06
CA HIS A 25 20.89 -12.78 9.26
C HIS A 25 20.04 -12.16 8.12
N ARG A 26 18.91 -12.79 7.74
CA ARG A 26 18.13 -12.34 6.57
C ARG A 26 17.43 -10.99 6.75
N SER A 27 17.20 -10.59 8.01
CA SER A 27 16.61 -9.28 8.35
C SER A 27 17.43 -8.09 7.87
N ILE A 28 18.71 -8.26 7.53
CA ILE A 28 19.51 -7.19 6.92
C ILE A 28 18.87 -6.67 5.63
N CYS A 29 18.20 -7.52 4.86
CA CYS A 29 17.49 -7.11 3.65
C CYS A 29 16.35 -6.15 3.98
N ASP A 30 15.58 -6.43 5.03
CA ASP A 30 14.45 -5.58 5.45
C ASP A 30 14.94 -4.20 5.89
N TYR A 31 15.98 -4.15 6.75
CA TYR A 31 16.62 -2.89 7.18
C TYR A 31 17.23 -2.11 6.01
N PHE A 32 17.91 -2.81 5.09
CA PHE A 32 18.51 -2.20 3.91
C PHE A 32 17.43 -1.60 2.99
N PHE A 33 16.35 -2.33 2.69
CA PHE A 33 15.27 -1.83 1.84
C PHE A 33 14.54 -0.63 2.46
N ASP A 34 14.35 -0.60 3.79
CA ASP A 34 13.71 0.54 4.45
C ASP A 34 14.63 1.77 4.53
N ALA A 35 15.95 1.59 4.66
CA ALA A 35 16.90 2.68 4.47
C ALA A 35 16.94 3.17 3.01
N GLN A 36 16.96 2.25 2.03
CA GLN A 36 17.00 2.58 0.61
C GLN A 36 15.85 3.52 0.21
N LYS A 37 14.61 3.23 0.63
CA LYS A 37 13.42 4.08 0.43
C LYS A 37 13.49 5.49 1.06
N LYS A 38 14.47 5.74 1.92
CA LYS A 38 14.64 6.97 2.70
C LYS A 38 15.89 7.77 2.32
N TYR A 39 16.82 7.13 1.61
CA TYR A 39 18.00 7.76 1.01
C TYR A 39 17.82 8.07 -0.49
N PHE A 40 16.96 7.30 -1.17
CA PHE A 40 16.69 7.44 -2.60
C PHE A 40 15.19 7.62 -2.81
N ASP A 41 14.80 8.71 -3.48
CA ASP A 41 13.39 9.01 -3.78
C ASP A 41 12.77 7.96 -4.72
N GLU A 42 13.57 7.40 -5.64
CA GLU A 42 13.20 6.29 -6.51
C GLU A 42 14.28 5.21 -6.55
N CYS A 43 13.87 3.94 -6.39
CA CYS A 43 14.77 2.79 -6.51
C CYS A 43 14.84 2.29 -7.97
N SER A 44 15.43 3.11 -8.86
CA SER A 44 15.69 2.72 -10.25
C SER A 44 17.09 2.09 -10.42
N ASP A 45 17.30 1.33 -11.51
CA ASP A 45 18.61 0.78 -11.90
C ASP A 45 19.68 1.89 -11.99
N THR A 46 19.33 3.01 -12.62
CA THR A 46 20.18 4.21 -12.71
C THR A 46 20.52 4.77 -11.32
N SER A 47 19.52 4.94 -10.46
CA SER A 47 19.69 5.52 -9.12
C SER A 47 20.62 4.67 -8.24
N ILE A 48 20.54 3.34 -8.34
CA ILE A 48 21.41 2.41 -7.61
C ILE A 48 22.84 2.44 -8.16
N LYS A 49 23.01 2.50 -9.49
CA LYS A 49 24.33 2.60 -10.14
C LYS A 49 25.04 3.91 -9.82
N GLU A 50 24.34 5.04 -9.87
CA GLU A 50 24.87 6.37 -9.57
C GLU A 50 25.28 6.53 -8.10
N ASN A 51 24.57 5.85 -7.18
CA ASN A 51 24.82 5.93 -5.74
C ASN A 51 25.45 4.66 -5.15
N CYS A 52 26.13 3.86 -5.97
CA CYS A 52 26.65 2.54 -5.58
C CYS A 52 27.58 2.58 -4.36
N VAL A 53 28.40 3.64 -4.22
CA VAL A 53 29.27 3.87 -3.06
C VAL A 53 28.45 3.99 -1.77
N MET A 54 27.39 4.79 -1.79
CA MET A 54 26.50 4.98 -0.64
C MET A 54 25.72 3.71 -0.29
N VAL A 55 25.37 2.88 -1.28
CA VAL A 55 24.76 1.56 -1.05
C VAL A 55 25.73 0.63 -0.32
N PHE A 56 27.01 0.62 -0.68
CA PHE A 56 28.02 -0.14 0.05
C PHE A 56 28.30 0.41 1.46
N GLU A 57 28.43 1.73 1.61
CA GLU A 57 28.56 2.39 2.92
C GLU A 57 27.39 2.00 3.84
N LEU A 58 26.15 2.05 3.37
CA LEU A 58 24.97 1.65 4.14
C LEU A 58 25.02 0.18 4.57
N LEU A 59 25.39 -0.74 3.66
CA LEU A 59 25.48 -2.17 3.97
C LEU A 59 26.61 -2.49 4.95
N ASP A 60 27.71 -1.74 4.94
CA ASP A 60 28.84 -1.95 5.84
C ASP A 60 28.61 -1.30 7.22
N GLU A 61 28.03 -0.09 7.32
CA GLU A 61 27.65 0.50 8.63
C GLU A 61 26.52 -0.29 9.33
N MET A 62 25.60 -0.90 8.56
CA MET A 62 24.58 -1.77 9.14
C MET A 62 25.14 -3.06 9.76
N LEU A 63 26.37 -3.49 9.42
CA LEU A 63 26.90 -4.82 9.75
C LEU A 63 28.31 -4.78 10.36
N ASP A 64 28.43 -5.12 11.64
CA ASP A 64 29.73 -5.37 12.27
C ASP A 64 30.00 -6.89 12.35
N ASN A 65 31.11 -7.34 11.75
CA ASN A 65 31.57 -8.74 11.70
C ASN A 65 30.52 -9.79 11.28
N GLY A 66 29.44 -9.34 10.64
CA GLY A 66 28.33 -10.13 10.13
C GLY A 66 27.05 -10.11 10.98
N TYR A 67 27.05 -9.34 12.06
CA TYR A 67 25.87 -9.08 12.89
C TYR A 67 25.30 -7.69 12.58
N PRO A 68 23.96 -7.54 12.45
CA PRO A 68 23.35 -6.22 12.34
C PRO A 68 23.65 -5.37 13.58
N LEU A 69 24.29 -4.22 13.39
CA LEU A 69 24.69 -3.30 14.47
C LEU A 69 23.95 -1.97 14.36
N VAL A 70 24.14 -1.22 13.27
CA VAL A 70 23.47 0.08 13.06
C VAL A 70 22.30 -0.07 12.09
N THR A 71 21.23 -0.73 12.54
CA THR A 71 20.00 -0.90 11.75
C THR A 71 19.04 0.29 11.83
N GLU A 72 19.32 1.24 12.73
CA GLU A 72 18.45 2.36 13.06
C GLU A 72 18.69 3.55 12.14
N LEU A 73 17.69 3.86 11.31
CA LEU A 73 17.77 4.84 10.21
C LEU A 73 18.27 6.23 10.66
N ASN A 74 17.89 6.67 11.85
CA ASN A 74 18.32 7.98 12.36
C ASN A 74 19.82 8.01 12.69
N ILE A 75 20.38 6.91 13.18
CA ILE A 75 21.81 6.78 13.45
C ILE A 75 22.57 6.65 12.12
N LEU A 76 22.05 5.84 11.18
CA LEU A 76 22.59 5.75 9.81
C LEU A 76 22.63 7.12 9.12
N GLN A 77 21.58 7.92 9.21
CA GLN A 77 21.51 9.26 8.58
C GLN A 77 22.41 10.32 9.22
N ASP A 78 22.83 10.11 10.47
CA ASP A 78 23.84 10.95 11.12
C ASP A 78 25.27 10.52 10.73
N LEU A 79 25.52 9.22 10.52
CA LEU A 79 26.81 8.65 10.07
C LEU A 79 27.07 8.89 8.57
N ILE A 80 26.13 8.43 7.72
CA ILE A 80 26.11 8.52 6.27
C ILE A 80 25.01 9.53 5.89
N LYS A 81 25.40 10.73 5.49
CA LYS A 81 24.42 11.81 5.23
C LYS A 81 23.76 11.64 3.85
N PRO A 82 22.41 11.69 3.75
CA PRO A 82 21.71 11.56 2.47
C PRO A 82 22.14 12.58 1.41
N PRO A 83 22.04 12.24 0.11
CA PRO A 83 22.51 13.08 -0.98
C PRO A 83 21.50 14.18 -1.31
N ASN A 84 21.53 15.30 -0.57
CA ASN A 84 20.73 16.47 -0.91
C ASN A 84 21.25 17.11 -2.22
N PHE A 85 20.37 17.32 -3.20
CA PHE A 85 20.68 17.86 -4.55
C PHE A 85 21.63 19.07 -4.59
N LEU A 86 21.54 19.99 -3.62
CA LEU A 86 22.39 21.19 -3.54
C LEU A 86 23.84 20.90 -3.10
N ARG A 87 24.13 19.73 -2.52
CA ARG A 87 25.43 19.41 -1.91
C ARG A 87 26.42 18.76 -2.87
N ASN A 88 25.96 18.15 -3.96
CA ASN A 88 26.84 17.55 -4.97
C ASN A 88 27.80 18.59 -5.60
N ILE A 89 27.33 19.83 -5.77
CA ILE A 89 28.15 20.95 -6.26
C ILE A 89 29.20 21.39 -5.22
N ALA A 90 28.83 21.39 -3.93
CA ALA A 90 29.75 21.78 -2.85
C ALA A 90 30.85 20.74 -2.59
N ASN A 91 30.52 19.44 -2.69
CA ASN A 91 31.47 18.36 -2.49
C ASN A 91 32.53 18.30 -3.62
N GLN A 92 32.15 18.55 -4.89
CA GLN A 92 33.10 18.63 -6.01
C GLN A 92 34.15 19.74 -5.87
N VAL A 93 33.84 20.82 -5.16
CA VAL A 93 34.72 21.99 -5.01
C VAL A 93 35.56 21.96 -3.71
N THR A 94 35.22 21.10 -2.74
CA THR A 94 35.85 21.11 -1.40
C THR A 94 36.50 19.80 -0.96
N GLY A 95 36.35 18.70 -1.72
CA GLY A 95 37.05 17.44 -1.45
C GLY A 95 36.67 16.74 -0.14
N ARG A 96 35.53 17.11 0.47
CA ARG A 96 35.04 16.54 1.72
C ARG A 96 34.24 15.25 1.48
N THR A 97 34.49 14.24 2.31
CA THR A 97 33.78 12.96 2.32
C THR A 97 32.36 13.09 2.91
N ASN A 98 31.52 12.07 2.69
CA ASN A 98 30.13 12.07 3.16
C ASN A 98 29.96 11.66 4.64
N HIS A 99 30.99 11.04 5.23
CA HIS A 99 31.00 10.64 6.63
C HIS A 99 30.94 11.84 7.60
N SER A 100 30.33 11.63 8.76
CA SER A 100 30.33 12.62 9.84
C SER A 100 31.55 12.49 10.74
N GLU A 101 32.33 13.55 10.90
CA GLU A 101 33.47 13.60 11.85
C GLU A 101 33.03 13.56 13.32
N THR A 102 31.77 13.89 13.61
CA THR A 102 31.16 13.78 14.95
C THR A 102 30.31 12.52 15.05
N LEU A 103 30.64 11.66 16.03
CA LEU A 103 29.85 10.49 16.42
C LEU A 103 28.39 10.88 16.74
N PRO A 104 27.38 10.09 16.36
CA PRO A 104 25.98 10.39 16.66
C PRO A 104 25.73 10.34 18.17
N THR A 105 25.19 11.42 18.74
CA THR A 105 24.74 11.45 20.14
C THR A 105 23.62 10.44 20.44
N GLY A 106 22.99 9.87 19.41
CA GLY A 106 22.00 8.80 19.53
C GLY A 106 22.54 7.43 19.96
N GLN A 107 23.85 7.13 19.77
CA GLN A 107 24.44 5.81 20.10
C GLN A 107 24.36 5.43 21.58
N LEU A 108 24.16 6.41 22.48
CA LEU A 108 24.00 6.20 23.92
C LEU A 108 22.56 6.40 24.41
N SER A 109 21.60 6.55 23.51
CA SER A 109 20.19 6.79 23.88
C SER A 109 19.38 5.50 23.91
N ASN A 110 18.52 5.35 24.92
CA ASN A 110 17.55 4.25 25.01
C ASN A 110 16.36 4.41 24.03
N ILE A 111 16.44 5.34 23.06
CA ILE A 111 15.39 5.67 22.08
C ILE A 111 16.05 5.87 20.71
N PRO A 112 16.70 4.85 20.13
CA PRO A 112 17.55 5.02 18.95
C PRO A 112 16.77 5.44 17.68
N TRP A 113 15.48 5.14 17.63
CA TRP A 113 14.59 5.52 16.52
C TRP A 113 14.15 7.00 16.53
N ARG A 114 14.55 7.84 17.50
CA ARG A 114 14.23 9.28 17.54
C ARG A 114 15.46 10.14 17.91
N ARG A 115 15.82 11.10 17.05
CA ARG A 115 16.89 12.07 17.34
C ARG A 115 16.49 13.02 18.48
N GLN A 116 17.48 13.42 19.29
CA GLN A 116 17.29 14.42 20.33
C GLN A 116 17.27 15.84 19.75
N GLY A 117 16.54 16.76 20.38
CA GLY A 117 16.58 18.19 20.04
C GLY A 117 15.94 18.59 18.71
N VAL A 118 15.18 17.70 18.06
CA VAL A 118 14.42 17.99 16.83
C VAL A 118 13.45 19.16 17.09
N LYS A 119 13.44 20.14 16.18
CA LYS A 119 12.59 21.33 16.27
C LYS A 119 11.91 21.61 14.93
N TYR A 120 10.61 21.88 14.99
CA TYR A 120 9.82 22.33 13.85
C TYR A 120 9.28 23.74 14.09
N THR A 121 9.13 24.50 13.01
CA THR A 121 8.41 25.78 13.01
C THR A 121 6.93 25.57 13.36
N ASN A 122 6.29 24.63 12.66
CA ASN A 122 4.94 24.16 12.94
C ASN A 122 5.02 22.73 13.49
N ASN A 123 4.51 22.52 14.69
CA ASN A 123 4.50 21.20 15.32
C ASN A 123 3.11 20.60 15.06
N GLU A 124 3.04 19.54 14.26
CA GLU A 124 1.80 18.92 13.80
C GLU A 124 1.92 17.39 13.86
N ALA A 125 0.83 16.70 14.20
CA ALA A 125 0.76 15.25 14.29
C ALA A 125 -0.48 14.74 13.56
N TYR A 126 -0.29 13.96 12.50
CA TYR A 126 -1.36 13.40 11.67
C TYR A 126 -1.42 11.87 11.79
N PHE A 127 -2.64 11.34 11.86
CA PHE A 127 -2.92 9.92 11.92
C PHE A 127 -3.79 9.51 10.72
N ASP A 128 -3.22 8.81 9.76
CA ASP A 128 -3.95 8.19 8.66
C ASP A 128 -4.34 6.76 9.06
N VAL A 129 -5.61 6.57 9.43
CA VAL A 129 -6.22 5.26 9.67
C VAL A 129 -6.69 4.72 8.34
N ILE A 130 -5.90 3.83 7.74
CA ILE A 130 -6.18 3.21 6.45
C ILE A 130 -6.63 1.77 6.68
N GLU A 131 -7.89 1.48 6.32
CA GLU A 131 -8.48 0.14 6.30
C GLU A 131 -8.50 -0.43 4.88
N GLU A 132 -8.27 -1.73 4.77
CA GLU A 132 -8.36 -2.50 3.54
C GLU A 132 -9.34 -3.65 3.75
N ILE A 133 -10.35 -3.75 2.88
CA ILE A 133 -11.38 -4.79 2.96
C ILE A 133 -11.07 -5.88 1.92
N ASP A 134 -10.53 -6.99 2.40
CA ASP A 134 -10.57 -8.28 1.71
C ASP A 134 -11.94 -8.90 1.96
N ALA A 135 -12.69 -9.22 0.90
CA ALA A 135 -13.99 -9.87 1.04
C ALA A 135 -14.34 -10.72 -0.17
N ILE A 136 -14.96 -11.89 0.10
CA ILE A 136 -15.64 -12.67 -0.93
C ILE A 136 -17.13 -12.60 -0.64
N ILE A 137 -17.93 -12.16 -1.62
CA ILE A 137 -19.39 -12.09 -1.55
C ILE A 137 -19.98 -13.22 -2.40
N ASP A 138 -21.06 -13.85 -1.94
CA ASP A 138 -21.77 -14.89 -2.68
C ASP A 138 -22.64 -14.31 -3.82
N LYS A 139 -23.34 -15.19 -4.55
CA LYS A 139 -24.22 -14.81 -5.67
C LYS A 139 -25.49 -14.07 -5.24
N GLN A 140 -25.81 -14.10 -3.94
CA GLN A 140 -27.01 -13.52 -3.32
C GLN A 140 -26.72 -12.17 -2.63
N GLY A 141 -25.44 -11.80 -2.46
CA GLY A 141 -25.01 -10.55 -1.82
C GLY A 141 -24.65 -10.69 -0.33
N SER A 142 -24.42 -11.91 0.16
CA SER A 142 -23.96 -12.23 1.52
C SER A 142 -22.44 -12.38 1.58
N THR A 143 -21.83 -11.98 2.70
CA THR A 143 -20.38 -12.09 2.91
C THR A 143 -19.99 -13.54 3.22
N VAL A 144 -19.04 -14.09 2.47
CA VAL A 144 -18.46 -15.44 2.66
C VAL A 144 -17.20 -15.38 3.53
N PHE A 145 -16.41 -14.32 3.39
CA PHE A 145 -15.16 -14.12 4.12
C PHE A 145 -14.87 -12.63 4.26
N ALA A 146 -14.34 -12.21 5.41
CA ALA A 146 -13.70 -10.92 5.67
C ALA A 146 -12.80 -11.09 6.91
N GLU A 147 -11.53 -10.71 6.81
CA GLU A 147 -10.53 -11.10 7.81
C GLU A 147 -9.51 -10.02 8.12
N ILE A 148 -9.31 -9.93 9.42
CA ILE A 148 -8.83 -8.84 10.22
C ILE A 148 -8.72 -9.57 11.66
N GLN A 149 -7.73 -9.41 12.58
CA GLN A 149 -7.65 -9.88 14.02
C GLN A 149 -6.72 -9.04 15.01
N GLY A 150 -7.21 -8.46 16.13
CA GLY A 150 -6.45 -7.44 16.95
C GLY A 150 -6.41 -7.66 18.48
N TYR A 151 -5.44 -7.05 19.20
CA TYR A 151 -5.18 -7.33 20.64
C TYR A 151 -5.46 -6.16 21.61
N ASN A 152 -5.72 -6.48 22.88
CA ASN A 152 -6.08 -5.53 23.94
C ASN A 152 -4.89 -5.14 24.83
N GLU A 153 -4.30 -3.97 24.58
CA GLU A 153 -3.83 -3.08 25.64
C GLU A 153 -4.39 -1.67 25.36
N ARG A 154 -4.99 -1.03 26.37
CA ARG A 154 -5.96 0.08 26.14
C ARG A 154 -5.32 1.45 25.89
N VAL A 155 -3.99 1.56 25.93
CA VAL A 155 -3.24 2.79 25.65
C VAL A 155 -1.94 2.42 24.95
N LEU A 156 -1.76 2.88 23.71
CA LEU A 156 -0.49 2.75 23.00
C LEU A 156 0.42 3.93 23.36
N SER A 157 1.34 3.71 24.30
CA SER A 157 2.37 4.68 24.69
C SER A 157 3.68 4.39 23.96
N PHE A 158 4.22 5.37 23.25
CA PHE A 158 5.44 5.23 22.47
C PHE A 158 6.09 6.61 22.25
N VAL A 159 7.37 6.59 21.86
CA VAL A 159 8.08 7.80 21.41
C VAL A 159 8.14 7.76 19.88
N PRO A 160 7.53 8.71 19.15
CA PRO A 160 7.43 8.62 17.70
C PRO A 160 8.80 8.80 17.02
N PRO A 161 9.13 7.98 16.00
CA PRO A 161 10.12 8.36 14.99
C PRO A 161 9.78 9.71 14.35
N ASP A 162 10.76 10.32 13.70
CA ASP A 162 10.57 11.61 13.04
C ASP A 162 10.00 11.43 11.61
N GLY A 163 9.08 12.31 11.23
CA GLY A 163 8.37 12.24 9.94
C GLY A 163 7.40 11.05 9.80
N ASN A 164 7.22 10.54 8.58
CA ASN A 164 6.25 9.49 8.27
C ASN A 164 6.76 8.08 8.64
N PHE A 165 6.01 7.38 9.49
CA PHE A 165 6.21 5.99 9.89
C PHE A 165 4.86 5.25 10.06
N ARG A 166 4.88 3.91 9.99
CA ARG A 166 3.71 3.07 10.29
C ARG A 166 3.68 2.74 11.78
N LEU A 167 2.78 3.36 12.53
CA LEU A 167 2.68 3.14 13.99
C LEU A 167 2.29 1.70 14.35
N LEU A 168 1.28 1.16 13.66
CA LEU A 168 0.79 -0.18 13.95
C LEU A 168 0.20 -0.83 12.70
N SER A 169 0.18 -2.16 12.72
CA SER A 169 -0.65 -3.00 11.85
C SER A 169 -1.69 -3.62 12.75
N TYR A 170 -2.96 -3.33 12.51
CA TYR A 170 -4.05 -4.03 13.18
C TYR A 170 -4.92 -4.70 12.14
N HIS A 171 -5.79 -5.52 12.70
CA HIS A 171 -6.58 -6.53 12.07
C HIS A 171 -7.80 -6.65 13.10
N ILE A 172 -9.07 -6.97 12.74
CA ILE A 172 -10.28 -7.24 13.60
C ILE A 172 -11.15 -8.44 13.13
N ALA A 173 -11.44 -9.48 13.94
CA ALA A 173 -12.00 -10.75 13.44
C ALA A 173 -13.53 -10.86 13.26
N THR A 174 -13.95 -11.82 12.42
CA THR A 174 -15.31 -12.02 11.86
C THR A 174 -16.43 -12.32 12.88
N GLN A 175 -16.14 -12.31 14.18
CA GLN A 175 -17.17 -12.44 15.23
C GLN A 175 -18.10 -11.22 15.30
N ASN A 176 -17.65 -10.06 14.79
CA ASN A 176 -18.51 -8.91 14.53
C ASN A 176 -18.81 -8.82 13.04
N MET A 177 -20.08 -8.59 12.67
CA MET A 177 -20.49 -8.44 11.28
C MET A 177 -19.88 -7.16 10.66
N VAL A 178 -18.85 -7.33 9.84
CA VAL A 178 -18.23 -6.23 9.09
C VAL A 178 -19.25 -5.66 8.09
N ALA A 179 -19.53 -4.37 8.23
CA ALA A 179 -20.56 -3.69 7.47
C ALA A 179 -20.12 -3.46 6.01
N ILE A 180 -20.47 -4.38 5.10
CA ILE A 180 -20.04 -4.28 3.70
C ILE A 180 -20.60 -2.99 3.06
N PRO A 181 -19.74 -2.05 2.63
CA PRO A 181 -20.19 -0.70 2.28
C PRO A 181 -20.74 -0.57 0.86
N ILE A 182 -20.48 -1.55 -0.01
CA ILE A 182 -20.86 -1.57 -1.43
C ILE A 182 -21.58 -2.89 -1.78
N TYR A 183 -22.55 -2.86 -2.69
CA TYR A 183 -23.16 -4.06 -3.27
C TYR A 183 -22.98 -4.09 -4.79
N VAL A 184 -22.98 -5.30 -5.34
CA VAL A 184 -23.12 -5.55 -6.77
C VAL A 184 -24.33 -6.47 -6.95
N ARG A 185 -25.32 -6.00 -7.70
CA ARG A 185 -26.38 -6.84 -8.25
C ARG A 185 -26.00 -7.15 -9.69
N HIS A 186 -25.98 -8.41 -10.08
CA HIS A 186 -25.63 -8.82 -11.44
C HIS A 186 -26.64 -9.83 -12.00
N CYS A 187 -26.74 -9.86 -13.33
CA CYS A 187 -27.41 -10.87 -14.13
C CYS A 187 -26.54 -11.12 -15.35
N ILE A 188 -25.73 -12.18 -15.27
CA ILE A 188 -24.73 -12.51 -16.30
C ILE A 188 -25.10 -13.84 -16.93
N VAL A 189 -25.21 -13.84 -18.26
CA VAL A 189 -25.54 -15.03 -19.05
C VAL A 189 -24.52 -15.13 -20.18
N LEU A 190 -23.62 -16.12 -20.10
CA LEU A 190 -22.62 -16.42 -21.12
C LEU A 190 -22.96 -17.76 -21.80
N LYS A 191 -23.42 -17.67 -23.05
CA LYS A 191 -23.78 -18.76 -23.95
C LYS A 191 -23.09 -18.56 -25.29
N GLY A 192 -22.44 -19.61 -25.81
CA GLY A 192 -21.90 -19.60 -27.17
C GLY A 192 -23.00 -19.35 -28.21
N GLY A 193 -22.69 -18.53 -29.22
CA GLY A 193 -23.66 -18.09 -30.22
C GLY A 193 -24.42 -16.82 -29.78
N THR A 194 -25.75 -16.87 -29.79
CA THR A 194 -26.62 -15.70 -29.53
C THR A 194 -27.27 -15.75 -28.14
N GLY A 195 -27.60 -14.58 -27.59
CA GLY A 195 -28.30 -14.45 -26.30
C GLY A 195 -27.39 -14.24 -25.08
N SER A 196 -26.08 -14.08 -25.27
CA SER A 196 -25.17 -13.66 -24.21
C SER A 196 -25.38 -12.19 -23.81
N ARG A 197 -25.57 -11.95 -22.51
CA ARG A 197 -25.87 -10.62 -21.96
C ARG A 197 -25.24 -10.41 -20.58
N ILE A 198 -24.90 -9.16 -20.29
CA ILE A 198 -24.47 -8.71 -18.97
C ILE A 198 -25.39 -7.56 -18.56
N GLU A 199 -25.90 -7.63 -17.34
CA GLU A 199 -26.50 -6.50 -16.62
C GLU A 199 -25.90 -6.47 -15.21
N MET A 200 -25.33 -5.34 -14.81
CA MET A 200 -24.79 -5.12 -13.47
C MET A 200 -25.24 -3.77 -12.92
N THR A 201 -25.46 -3.69 -11.61
CA THR A 201 -25.78 -2.47 -10.87
C THR A 201 -24.92 -2.44 -9.62
N VAL A 202 -24.20 -1.35 -9.40
CA VAL A 202 -23.31 -1.16 -8.26
C VAL A 202 -23.84 -0.01 -7.42
N GLY A 203 -23.81 -0.13 -6.10
CA GLY A 203 -24.25 0.95 -5.23
C GLY A 203 -23.79 0.82 -3.78
N PRO A 204 -23.93 1.90 -2.99
CA PRO A 204 -23.68 1.87 -1.55
C PRO A 204 -24.69 0.95 -0.84
N LYS A 205 -24.21 0.12 0.09
CA LYS A 205 -25.02 -0.75 0.95
C LYS A 205 -25.02 -0.23 2.39
N GLN A 206 -23.87 -0.25 3.06
CA GLN A 206 -23.69 0.22 4.43
C GLN A 206 -22.57 1.27 4.55
N SER A 207 -22.49 2.21 3.59
CA SER A 207 -21.45 3.26 3.57
C SER A 207 -21.62 4.36 4.62
N MET A 208 -22.55 4.22 5.58
CA MET A 208 -22.82 5.21 6.65
C MET A 208 -23.03 6.65 6.15
N GLY A 209 -23.73 6.79 5.00
CA GLY A 209 -23.98 8.09 4.37
C GLY A 209 -22.79 8.66 3.60
N LYS A 210 -21.66 7.95 3.52
CA LYS A 210 -20.47 8.38 2.76
C LYS A 210 -20.57 7.97 1.29
N ILE A 211 -19.96 8.79 0.44
CA ILE A 211 -19.79 8.59 -1.00
C ILE A 211 -18.70 7.53 -1.22
N LEU A 212 -18.94 6.62 -2.17
CA LEU A 212 -17.89 5.74 -2.70
C LEU A 212 -17.14 6.49 -3.81
N GLU A 213 -15.82 6.55 -3.71
CA GLU A 213 -14.94 7.19 -4.69
C GLU A 213 -14.04 6.14 -5.35
N ASP A 214 -13.39 6.50 -6.45
CA ASP A 214 -12.46 5.65 -7.20
C ASP A 214 -13.03 4.25 -7.55
N VAL A 215 -14.34 4.17 -7.79
CA VAL A 215 -15.03 2.89 -7.99
C VAL A 215 -14.76 2.34 -9.39
N VAL A 216 -14.23 1.12 -9.43
CA VAL A 216 -13.94 0.35 -10.64
C VAL A 216 -14.42 -1.09 -10.46
N VAL A 217 -15.08 -1.62 -11.49
CA VAL A 217 -15.50 -3.03 -11.59
C VAL A 217 -14.64 -3.72 -12.62
N GLU A 218 -14.09 -4.88 -12.29
CA GLU A 218 -13.20 -5.66 -13.16
C GLU A 218 -13.65 -7.11 -13.27
N MET A 219 -13.58 -7.68 -14.47
CA MET A 219 -13.85 -9.09 -14.74
C MET A 219 -12.85 -9.63 -15.75
N SER A 220 -12.08 -10.65 -15.38
CA SER A 220 -11.23 -11.40 -16.30
C SER A 220 -12.10 -12.39 -17.09
N MET A 221 -12.47 -12.04 -18.32
CA MET A 221 -13.40 -12.83 -19.13
C MET A 221 -12.79 -14.16 -19.59
N PRO A 222 -13.61 -15.21 -19.78
CA PRO A 222 -13.16 -16.44 -20.43
C PRO A 222 -12.67 -16.16 -21.86
N LYS A 223 -11.65 -16.90 -22.32
CA LYS A 223 -11.03 -16.72 -23.65
C LYS A 223 -11.98 -16.83 -24.85
N ALA A 224 -13.16 -17.43 -24.67
CA ALA A 224 -14.20 -17.51 -25.68
C ALA A 224 -14.99 -16.19 -25.86
N VAL A 225 -14.86 -15.22 -24.95
CA VAL A 225 -15.45 -13.89 -25.08
C VAL A 225 -14.61 -13.08 -26.08
N LEU A 226 -15.22 -12.78 -27.23
CA LEU A 226 -14.58 -12.06 -28.33
C LEU A 226 -14.76 -10.54 -28.21
N ASN A 227 -15.91 -10.07 -27.70
CA ASN A 227 -16.20 -8.64 -27.52
C ASN A 227 -17.33 -8.42 -26.49
N CYS A 228 -17.34 -7.26 -25.83
CA CYS A 228 -18.37 -6.83 -24.89
C CYS A 228 -18.98 -5.49 -25.33
N ASN A 229 -20.19 -5.50 -25.89
CA ASN A 229 -20.93 -4.31 -26.32
C ASN A 229 -21.82 -3.81 -25.18
N LEU A 230 -21.20 -3.17 -24.18
CA LEU A 230 -21.88 -2.72 -22.96
C LEU A 230 -22.06 -1.20 -22.90
N VAL A 231 -23.25 -0.76 -22.48
CA VAL A 231 -23.60 0.65 -22.30
C VAL A 231 -23.71 0.94 -20.79
N PRO A 232 -22.75 1.66 -20.19
CA PRO A 232 -22.85 2.11 -18.81
C PRO A 232 -23.77 3.34 -18.69
N SER A 233 -24.54 3.42 -17.61
CA SER A 233 -25.32 4.62 -17.24
C SER A 233 -24.45 5.73 -16.67
N GLN A 234 -23.21 5.41 -16.28
CA GLN A 234 -22.24 6.32 -15.68
C GLN A 234 -20.82 5.77 -15.88
N GLY A 235 -19.86 6.65 -16.13
CA GLY A 235 -18.46 6.28 -16.27
C GLY A 235 -18.14 5.64 -17.62
N LYS A 236 -17.00 4.97 -17.73
CA LYS A 236 -16.49 4.37 -18.97
C LYS A 236 -16.33 2.87 -18.82
N CYS A 237 -16.82 2.12 -19.81
CA CYS A 237 -16.55 0.70 -19.95
C CYS A 237 -15.51 0.47 -21.06
N THR A 238 -14.59 -0.46 -20.82
CA THR A 238 -13.57 -0.89 -21.78
C THR A 238 -13.40 -2.41 -21.68
N PHE A 239 -13.25 -3.07 -22.82
CA PHE A 239 -12.88 -4.48 -22.89
C PHE A 239 -11.63 -4.59 -23.76
N ASP A 240 -10.56 -5.17 -23.22
CA ASP A 240 -9.38 -5.52 -24.00
C ASP A 240 -9.47 -7.01 -24.43
N PRO A 241 -9.56 -7.32 -25.73
CA PRO A 241 -9.61 -8.70 -26.20
C PRO A 241 -8.27 -9.44 -26.05
N THR A 242 -7.16 -8.75 -25.75
CA THR A 242 -5.83 -9.36 -25.60
C THR A 242 -5.63 -9.95 -24.19
N SER A 243 -5.88 -9.15 -23.16
CA SER A 243 -5.88 -9.60 -21.75
C SER A 243 -7.19 -10.26 -21.32
N HIS A 244 -8.24 -10.18 -22.16
CA HIS A 244 -9.64 -10.50 -21.82
C HIS A 244 -10.18 -9.74 -20.60
N LEU A 245 -9.59 -8.59 -20.24
CA LEU A 245 -10.06 -7.78 -19.11
C LEU A 245 -11.24 -6.91 -19.53
N LEU A 246 -12.41 -7.13 -18.92
CA LEU A 246 -13.50 -6.16 -18.88
C LEU A 246 -13.29 -5.25 -17.67
N GLN A 247 -13.26 -3.94 -17.91
CA GLN A 247 -13.16 -2.92 -16.86
C GLN A 247 -14.26 -1.86 -17.04
N TRP A 248 -14.96 -1.54 -15.96
CA TRP A 248 -15.93 -0.45 -15.88
C TRP A 248 -15.53 0.53 -14.77
N THR A 249 -15.01 1.68 -15.18
CA THR A 249 -14.57 2.77 -14.31
C THR A 249 -15.74 3.72 -14.09
N ILE A 250 -16.30 3.71 -12.87
CA ILE A 250 -17.50 4.47 -12.48
C ILE A 250 -17.13 5.85 -11.91
N GLY A 251 -16.02 5.92 -11.17
CA GLY A 251 -15.61 7.13 -10.45
C GLY A 251 -16.33 7.24 -9.10
N LYS A 252 -17.22 8.22 -8.93
CA LYS A 252 -17.93 8.47 -7.66
C LYS A 252 -19.36 7.92 -7.68
N ILE A 253 -19.80 7.29 -6.61
CA ILE A 253 -21.18 6.82 -6.43
C ILE A 253 -21.80 7.52 -5.23
N GLU A 254 -22.78 8.37 -5.53
CA GLU A 254 -23.63 9.05 -4.54
C GLU A 254 -24.82 8.19 -4.14
N LEU A 255 -25.49 8.57 -3.06
CA LEU A 255 -26.67 7.88 -2.55
C LEU A 255 -27.88 8.14 -3.46
N GLY A 256 -28.69 7.11 -3.71
CA GLY A 256 -30.01 7.23 -4.35
C GLY A 256 -30.08 6.89 -5.84
N LYS A 257 -29.00 7.06 -6.61
CA LYS A 257 -28.95 6.68 -8.05
C LYS A 257 -27.81 5.70 -8.33
N PRO A 258 -28.00 4.38 -8.09
CA PRO A 258 -26.96 3.40 -8.31
C PRO A 258 -26.64 3.28 -9.81
N PRO A 259 -25.37 3.43 -10.23
CA PRO A 259 -24.98 3.23 -11.60
C PRO A 259 -25.17 1.78 -12.03
N ASN A 260 -25.56 1.61 -13.30
CA ASN A 260 -25.74 0.31 -13.94
C ASN A 260 -24.98 0.25 -15.27
N ILE A 261 -24.74 -0.96 -15.74
CA ILE A 261 -24.20 -1.24 -17.06
C ILE A 261 -24.95 -2.44 -17.65
N LYS A 262 -25.34 -2.33 -18.93
CA LYS A 262 -26.07 -3.38 -19.61
C LYS A 262 -25.67 -3.51 -21.08
N GLY A 263 -25.72 -4.72 -21.61
CA GLY A 263 -25.46 -4.94 -23.04
C GLY A 263 -25.27 -6.40 -23.41
N THR A 264 -24.77 -6.62 -24.63
CA THR A 264 -24.55 -7.95 -25.20
C THR A 264 -23.07 -8.31 -25.22
N VAL A 265 -22.78 -9.61 -25.19
CA VAL A 265 -21.43 -10.15 -25.25
C VAL A 265 -21.34 -11.12 -26.43
N SER A 266 -20.30 -11.01 -27.24
CA SER A 266 -20.03 -11.95 -28.34
C SER A 266 -19.18 -13.10 -27.82
N VAL A 267 -19.72 -14.32 -27.86
CA VAL A 267 -19.08 -15.52 -27.31
C VAL A 267 -18.95 -16.58 -28.40
N SER A 268 -17.74 -17.12 -28.58
CA SER A 268 -17.45 -18.19 -29.54
C SER A 268 -17.88 -19.57 -29.03
N GLY A 269 -18.07 -20.52 -29.95
CA GLY A 269 -18.53 -21.87 -29.64
C GLY A 269 -20.05 -21.96 -29.39
N THR A 270 -20.49 -23.08 -28.81
CA THR A 270 -21.91 -23.42 -28.62
C THR A 270 -22.26 -23.78 -27.16
N THR A 271 -21.28 -23.86 -26.27
CA THR A 271 -21.46 -24.26 -24.87
C THR A 271 -21.81 -23.08 -23.96
N THR A 272 -22.45 -23.37 -22.84
CA THR A 272 -22.58 -22.44 -21.71
C THR A 272 -21.23 -22.31 -21.01
N ILE A 273 -20.83 -21.08 -20.66
CA ILE A 273 -19.53 -20.81 -20.05
C ILE A 273 -19.71 -20.35 -18.61
N GLU A 274 -18.85 -20.84 -17.71
CA GLU A 274 -18.83 -20.37 -16.33
C GLU A 274 -18.51 -18.87 -16.27
N THR A 275 -19.20 -18.17 -15.36
CA THR A 275 -19.06 -16.73 -15.20
C THR A 275 -17.91 -16.44 -14.22
N PRO A 276 -16.93 -15.59 -14.58
CA PRO A 276 -15.82 -15.28 -13.70
C PRO A 276 -16.26 -14.31 -12.58
N PRO A 277 -15.64 -14.38 -11.39
CA PRO A 277 -15.98 -13.47 -10.29
C PRO A 277 -15.70 -12.02 -10.67
N ILE A 278 -16.51 -11.12 -10.12
CA ILE A 278 -16.37 -9.68 -10.27
C ILE A 278 -15.41 -9.17 -9.20
N SER A 279 -14.31 -8.55 -9.59
CA SER A 279 -13.41 -7.83 -8.69
C SER A 279 -13.85 -6.36 -8.56
N LEU A 280 -13.75 -5.80 -7.36
CA LEU A 280 -14.07 -4.39 -7.10
C LEU A 280 -12.87 -3.63 -6.55
N ARG A 281 -12.71 -2.40 -7.04
CA ARG A 281 -11.90 -1.37 -6.39
C ARG A 281 -12.81 -0.21 -5.99
N PHE A 282 -12.62 0.33 -4.81
CA PHE A 282 -13.30 1.53 -4.33
C PHE A 282 -12.52 2.15 -3.16
N ARG A 283 -12.84 3.40 -2.86
CA ARG A 283 -12.34 4.18 -1.72
C ARG A 283 -13.50 4.86 -1.01
N ILE A 284 -13.43 4.99 0.31
CA ILE A 284 -14.34 5.79 1.12
C ILE A 284 -13.49 6.65 2.05
N ASN A 285 -13.58 7.97 1.87
CA ASN A 285 -12.91 8.93 2.73
C ASN A 285 -13.80 9.26 3.96
N GLN A 286 -13.15 9.52 5.10
CA GLN A 286 -13.77 9.77 6.40
C GLN A 286 -14.63 8.59 6.92
N LEU A 287 -14.22 7.35 6.63
CA LEU A 287 -14.82 6.13 7.18
C LEU A 287 -13.75 5.09 7.55
N ALA A 288 -13.93 4.50 8.73
CA ALA A 288 -13.35 3.24 9.16
C ALA A 288 -14.53 2.26 9.29
N VAL A 289 -14.62 1.27 8.39
CA VAL A 289 -15.71 0.28 8.36
C VAL A 289 -15.65 -0.66 9.55
N SER A 290 -14.47 -0.86 10.15
CA SER A 290 -14.34 -1.58 11.42
C SER A 290 -14.95 -0.85 12.63
N GLY A 291 -15.25 0.45 12.49
CA GLY A 291 -15.66 1.31 13.59
C GLY A 291 -14.52 1.82 14.47
N LEU A 292 -13.26 1.48 14.17
CA LEU A 292 -12.09 1.98 14.90
C LEU A 292 -12.03 3.52 14.85
N LYS A 293 -11.85 4.13 16.02
CA LYS A 293 -11.73 5.58 16.19
C LYS A 293 -10.58 5.92 17.15
N VAL A 294 -9.72 6.83 16.73
CA VAL A 294 -8.75 7.48 17.61
C VAL A 294 -9.52 8.38 18.57
N ASN A 295 -9.68 7.93 19.81
CA ASN A 295 -10.44 8.65 20.85
C ASN A 295 -9.68 9.87 21.38
N ARG A 296 -8.39 9.69 21.70
CA ARG A 296 -7.52 10.75 22.23
C ARG A 296 -6.07 10.49 21.82
N LEU A 297 -5.32 11.57 21.61
CA LEU A 297 -3.87 11.57 21.47
C LEU A 297 -3.31 12.51 22.53
N ASP A 298 -2.65 11.96 23.54
CA ASP A 298 -1.95 12.73 24.56
C ASP A 298 -0.47 12.89 24.19
N MET A 299 0.15 13.97 24.64
CA MET A 299 1.58 14.20 24.45
C MET A 299 2.19 14.67 25.76
N TYR A 300 3.37 14.14 26.05
CA TYR A 300 4.13 14.34 27.28
C TYR A 300 5.58 14.69 26.94
N GLY A 301 6.29 15.31 27.87
CA GLY A 301 7.70 15.71 27.69
C GLY A 301 7.92 17.03 26.94
N GLU A 302 6.91 17.54 26.24
CA GLU A 302 7.02 18.77 25.44
C GLU A 302 6.14 19.91 25.95
N LYS A 303 6.63 21.16 25.80
CA LYS A 303 5.91 22.37 26.26
C LYS A 303 4.90 22.91 25.25
N TYR A 304 5.05 22.55 23.97
CA TYR A 304 4.15 23.00 22.91
C TYR A 304 2.90 22.12 22.81
N LYS A 305 1.81 22.69 22.28
CA LYS A 305 0.60 21.94 21.90
C LYS A 305 0.56 21.86 20.38
N PRO A 306 0.89 20.72 19.76
CA PRO A 306 0.87 20.62 18.31
C PRO A 306 -0.56 20.55 17.77
N PHE A 307 -0.73 20.90 16.50
CA PHE A 307 -1.94 20.57 15.76
C PHE A 307 -2.09 19.05 15.65
N LYS A 308 -3.33 18.53 15.73
CA LYS A 308 -3.61 17.10 15.73
C LYS A 308 -4.69 16.80 14.71
N GLY A 309 -4.34 16.04 13.67
CA GLY A 309 -5.26 15.58 12.64
C GLY A 309 -5.44 14.07 12.68
N VAL A 310 -6.66 13.60 12.38
CA VAL A 310 -6.91 12.19 12.08
C VAL A 310 -7.76 12.08 10.83
N LYS A 311 -7.40 11.14 9.96
CA LYS A 311 -8.07 10.87 8.70
C LYS A 311 -8.38 9.38 8.64
N TYR A 312 -9.62 9.05 8.28
CA TYR A 312 -10.06 7.67 8.10
C TYR A 312 -10.25 7.41 6.61
N ILE A 313 -9.68 6.33 6.10
CA ILE A 313 -9.82 5.91 4.71
C ILE A 313 -10.12 4.41 4.73
N THR A 314 -11.21 3.99 4.11
CA THR A 314 -11.44 2.58 3.77
C THR A 314 -11.19 2.41 2.28
N LYS A 315 -10.49 1.34 1.87
CA LYS A 315 -10.33 0.94 0.47
C LYS A 315 -10.64 -0.55 0.29
N ALA A 316 -10.96 -0.94 -0.94
CA ALA A 316 -10.97 -2.35 -1.32
C ALA A 316 -9.54 -2.92 -1.29
N GLY A 317 -9.40 -4.13 -0.76
CA GLY A 317 -8.27 -5.02 -1.02
C GLY A 317 -8.67 -6.05 -2.07
N LYS A 318 -8.58 -7.34 -1.72
CA LYS A 318 -9.14 -8.46 -2.49
C LYS A 318 -10.65 -8.53 -2.30
N PHE A 319 -11.37 -7.59 -2.89
CA PHE A 319 -12.84 -7.57 -2.88
C PHE A 319 -13.40 -8.26 -4.13
N GLN A 320 -14.05 -9.41 -3.96
CA GLN A 320 -14.63 -10.21 -5.04
C GLN A 320 -16.10 -10.54 -4.79
N VAL A 321 -16.91 -10.55 -5.84
CA VAL A 321 -18.32 -11.00 -5.84
C VAL A 321 -18.44 -12.20 -6.77
N ARG A 322 -18.95 -13.32 -6.25
CA ARG A 322 -19.18 -14.54 -7.04
C ARG A 322 -20.40 -14.36 -7.96
N THR A 323 -20.27 -14.89 -9.16
CA THR A 323 -21.26 -14.85 -10.24
C THR A 323 -21.82 -16.23 -10.52
#